data_AF-A0A821I0D2-F1
#
_entry.id   AF-A0A821I0D2-F1
#
_cell.length_a   1.000
_cell.length_b   1.000
_cell.length_c   1.000
_cell.angle_alpha   90.00
_cell.angle_beta   90.00
_cell.angle_gamma   90.00
#
_symmetry.space_group_name_H-M   'P 1'
#
loop_
_entity.id
_entity.type
_entity.pdbx_description
1 polymer ?
#
loop_
_entity_poly.entity_id
_entity_poly.type
_entity_poly.pdbx_seq_one_letter_code
_entity_poly.pdbx_strand_id
1 'polypeptide(L)'
;VKSDASEDNEPIPPASEDLPIHQGPITAEEVEQAVKQLKDEKSPGLDYAITPEALKYGGKWIINQLCNICNDIYENQRTPT
;
A
#
# COMPACT_ATOMS: atom_id res chain seq x y z
N VAL A 1 -42.18 12.46 7.10
CA VAL A 1 -41.46 11.18 7.30
C VAL A 1 -41.28 10.52 5.95
N LYS A 2 -40.10 10.63 5.35
CA LYS A 2 -39.76 9.87 4.14
C LYS A 2 -38.93 8.69 4.62
N SER A 3 -39.57 7.53 4.66
CA SER A 3 -38.94 6.22 4.72
C SER A 3 -38.15 6.05 3.43
N ASP A 4 -36.83 5.98 3.54
CA ASP A 4 -35.94 5.79 2.40
C ASP A 4 -35.19 4.46 2.53
N ALA A 5 -35.27 3.71 1.43
CA ALA A 5 -34.53 2.53 1.00
C ALA A 5 -34.27 1.38 2.01
N SER A 6 -35.04 0.31 1.82
CA SER A 6 -34.66 -1.08 2.09
C SER A 6 -33.79 -1.62 0.95
N GLU A 7 -32.50 -1.30 0.94
CA GLU A 7 -31.46 -1.93 0.10
C GLU A 7 -30.23 -1.94 1.04
N ASP A 8 -29.76 -3.05 1.58
CA ASP A 8 -28.81 -3.95 0.93
C ASP A 8 -28.65 -5.21 1.81
N ASN A 9 -29.33 -6.30 1.46
CA ASN A 9 -29.06 -7.62 2.02
C ASN A 9 -28.84 -8.64 0.89
N GLU A 10 -28.39 -8.15 -0.28
CA GLU A 10 -27.94 -9.02 -1.36
C GLU A 10 -26.57 -9.61 -0.98
N PRO A 11 -26.40 -10.94 -1.10
CA PRO A 11 -25.10 -11.56 -0.91
C PRO A 11 -24.11 -10.95 -1.91
N ILE A 12 -22.96 -10.48 -1.40
CA ILE A 12 -21.86 -10.05 -2.26
C ILE A 12 -21.52 -11.24 -3.19
N PRO A 13 -21.64 -11.08 -4.52
CA PRO A 13 -21.34 -12.17 -5.43
C PRO A 13 -19.87 -12.58 -5.27
N PRO A 14 -19.55 -13.87 -5.42
CA PRO A 14 -18.16 -14.31 -5.40
C PRO A 14 -17.37 -13.56 -6.48
N ALA A 15 -16.09 -13.34 -6.22
CA ALA A 15 -15.20 -12.74 -7.21
C ALA A 15 -15.28 -13.55 -8.52
N SER A 16 -15.38 -12.85 -9.64
CA SER A 16 -15.48 -13.49 -10.95
C SER A 16 -14.19 -14.19 -11.37
N GLU A 17 -13.06 -13.73 -10.85
CA GLU A 17 -11.72 -14.23 -11.18
C GLU A 17 -10.80 -14.14 -9.95
N ASP A 18 -9.90 -15.12 -9.83
CA ASP A 18 -8.80 -15.06 -8.87
C ASP A 18 -7.69 -14.15 -9.41
N LEU A 19 -7.28 -13.15 -8.63
CA LEU A 19 -6.17 -12.29 -9.01
C LEU A 19 -4.83 -13.03 -8.81
N PRO A 20 -3.88 -12.90 -9.74
CA PRO A 20 -2.55 -13.49 -9.58
C PRO A 20 -1.79 -12.80 -8.45
N ILE A 21 -1.60 -13.51 -7.33
CA ILE A 21 -0.97 -13.03 -6.08
C ILE A 21 0.57 -13.17 -6.05
N HIS A 22 1.15 -13.94 -6.97
CA HIS A 22 2.59 -14.25 -7.02
C HIS A 22 3.18 -13.90 -8.39
N GLN A 23 3.10 -12.62 -8.78
CA GLN A 23 3.58 -12.15 -10.09
C GLN A 23 5.10 -11.91 -10.14
N GLY A 24 5.82 -12.20 -9.06
CA GLY A 24 7.27 -12.02 -8.94
C GLY A 24 7.63 -11.02 -7.84
N PRO A 25 8.90 -10.58 -7.79
CA PRO A 25 9.36 -9.55 -6.87
C PRO A 25 8.67 -8.21 -7.13
N ILE A 26 8.48 -7.43 -6.07
CA ILE A 26 8.00 -6.05 -6.15
C ILE A 26 9.05 -5.21 -6.89
N THR A 27 8.60 -4.40 -7.84
CA THR A 27 9.43 -3.54 -8.67
C THR A 27 9.56 -2.12 -8.12
N ALA A 28 10.61 -1.40 -8.50
CA ALA A 28 10.80 0.00 -8.11
C ALA A 28 9.67 0.90 -8.66
N GLU A 29 9.18 0.64 -9.87
CA GLU A 29 8.04 1.34 -10.46
C GLU A 29 6.76 1.15 -9.65
N GLU A 30 6.46 -0.06 -9.18
CA GLU A 30 5.29 -0.30 -8.31
C GLU A 30 5.40 0.50 -7.01
N VAL A 31 6.58 0.51 -6.39
CA VAL A 31 6.84 1.30 -5.19
C VAL A 31 6.70 2.79 -5.46
N GLU A 32 7.20 3.28 -6.59
CA GLU A 32 7.07 4.69 -6.98
C GLU A 32 5.60 5.09 -7.13
N GLN A 33 4.77 4.25 -7.77
CA GLN A 33 3.34 4.50 -7.90
C GLN A 33 2.62 4.46 -6.55
N ALA A 34 2.99 3.53 -5.66
CA ALA A 34 2.43 3.45 -4.31
C ALA A 34 2.77 4.68 -3.47
N VAL A 35 4.03 5.13 -3.49
CA VAL A 35 4.49 6.31 -2.76
C VAL A 35 3.77 7.59 -3.22
N LYS A 36 3.50 7.73 -4.53
CA LYS A 36 2.73 8.87 -5.08
C LYS A 36 1.30 8.94 -4.54
N GLN A 37 0.71 7.82 -4.15
CA GLN A 37 -0.65 7.75 -3.62
C GLN A 37 -0.75 8.08 -2.12
N LEU A 38 0.38 8.21 -1.42
CA LEU A 38 0.37 8.64 -0.01
C LEU A 38 -0.34 9.99 0.12
N LYS A 39 -1.04 10.22 1.22
CA LYS A 39 -1.66 11.52 1.52
C LYS A 39 -0.67 12.36 2.30
N ASP A 40 -0.60 13.65 1.99
CA ASP A 40 0.21 14.61 2.74
C ASP A 40 -0.43 14.90 4.10
N GLU A 41 0.36 15.48 5.01
CA GLU A 41 -0.03 15.90 6.36
C GLU A 41 -0.56 14.76 7.23
N LYS A 42 -0.27 13.50 6.86
CA LYS A 42 -0.51 12.35 7.72
C LYS A 42 0.57 12.29 8.79
N SER A 43 0.14 11.94 10.00
CA SER A 43 1.06 11.78 11.12
C SER A 43 2.12 10.73 10.79
N PRO A 44 3.41 11.01 11.07
CA PRO A 44 4.47 10.02 10.93
C PRO A 44 4.26 8.86 11.90
N GLY A 45 5.02 7.79 11.68
CA GLY A 45 5.08 6.66 12.60
C GLY A 45 5.80 7.00 13.90
N LEU A 46 6.08 5.97 14.70
CA LEU A 46 6.77 6.09 15.99
C LEU A 46 8.24 6.55 15.86
N ASP A 47 8.81 6.49 14.66
CA ASP A 47 10.14 7.02 14.37
C ASP A 47 10.15 8.55 14.27
N TYR A 48 8.98 9.18 14.09
CA TYR A 48 8.72 10.61 13.92
C TYR A 48 9.46 11.30 12.76
N ALA A 49 10.56 10.73 12.28
CA ALA A 49 11.45 11.28 11.28
C ALA A 49 11.00 10.97 9.85
N ILE A 50 10.26 9.88 9.64
CA ILE A 50 9.81 9.46 8.31
C ILE A 50 8.37 9.93 8.09
N THR A 51 8.23 11.09 7.45
CA THR A 51 6.93 11.64 7.06
C THR A 51 6.52 11.17 5.65
N PRO A 52 5.23 11.23 5.29
CA PRO A 52 4.79 10.95 3.91
C PRO A 52 5.53 11.79 2.87
N GLU A 53 5.82 13.06 3.18
CA GLU A 53 6.54 13.98 2.31
C GLU A 53 7.99 13.56 2.13
N ALA A 54 8.65 13.11 3.20
CA ALA A 54 10.01 12.57 3.13
C ALA A 54 10.07 11.35 2.19
N LEU A 55 9.05 10.49 2.21
CA LEU A 55 8.95 9.35 1.31
C LEU A 55 8.71 9.78 -0.14
N LYS A 56 7.78 10.71 -0.37
CA LYS A 56 7.44 11.22 -1.72
C LYS A 56 8.58 11.96 -2.39
N TYR A 57 9.28 12.82 -1.65
CA TYR A 57 10.28 13.74 -2.21
C TYR A 57 11.72 13.23 -2.04
N GLY A 58 11.95 12.13 -1.32
CA GLY A 58 13.28 11.54 -1.13
C GLY A 58 13.87 10.87 -2.40
N GLY A 59 13.11 10.81 -3.48
CA GLY A 59 13.58 10.42 -4.81
C GLY A 59 13.98 8.94 -4.91
N LYS A 60 14.77 8.61 -5.95
CA LYS A 60 15.09 7.22 -6.33
C LYS A 60 15.75 6.42 -5.20
N TRP A 61 16.55 7.07 -4.35
CA TRP A 61 17.20 6.37 -3.24
C TRP A 61 16.17 5.79 -2.26
N ILE A 62 15.17 6.58 -1.85
CA ILE A 62 14.09 6.10 -0.98
C ILE A 62 13.29 4.98 -1.66
N ILE A 63 12.93 5.15 -2.94
CA ILE A 63 12.18 4.12 -3.68
C ILE A 63 12.92 2.78 -3.69
N ASN A 64 14.23 2.81 -3.94
CA ASN A 64 15.05 1.59 -3.95
C ASN A 64 15.15 0.96 -2.55
N GLN A 65 15.27 1.76 -1.48
CA GLN A 65 15.29 1.23 -0.12
C GLN A 65 13.95 0.58 0.26
N LEU A 66 12.83 1.25 -0.04
CA LEU A 66 11.49 0.70 0.19
C LEU A 66 11.27 -0.61 -0.59
N CYS A 67 11.68 -0.64 -1.86
CA CYS A 67 11.60 -1.85 -2.69
C CYS A 67 12.38 -3.02 -2.08
N ASN A 68 13.60 -2.77 -1.61
CA ASN A 68 14.41 -3.80 -0.94
C ASN A 68 13.74 -4.30 0.35
N ILE A 69 13.21 -3.40 1.18
CA ILE A 69 12.52 -3.75 2.43
C ILE A 69 11.27 -4.58 2.14
N CYS A 70 10.44 -4.14 1.19
CA CYS A 70 9.21 -4.86 0.82
C CYS A 70 9.52 -6.26 0.30
N ASN A 71 10.56 -6.42 -0.52
CA ASN A 71 10.97 -7.73 -1.00
C ASN A 71 11.58 -8.60 0.12
N ASP A 72 12.39 -8.05 1.03
CA ASP A 72 12.92 -8.82 2.17
C ASP A 72 11.79 -9.33 3.08
N ILE A 73 10.78 -8.50 3.34
CA ILE A 73 9.57 -8.89 4.07
C ILE A 73 8.83 -10.02 3.35
N TYR A 74 8.60 -9.87 2.05
CA TYR A 74 7.84 -10.81 1.25
C TYR A 74 8.55 -12.17 1.14
N GLU A 75 9.85 -12.17 0.86
CA GLU A 75 10.64 -13.40 0.67
C GLU A 75 10.89 -14.13 2.00
N ASN A 76 11.13 -13.38 3.07
CA ASN A 76 11.55 -13.97 4.33
C ASN A 76 10.45 -14.06 5.39
N GLN A 77 9.26 -13.51 5.11
CA GLN A 77 8.13 -13.48 6.04
C GLN A 77 8.50 -12.84 7.39
N ARG A 78 9.32 -11.78 7.35
CA ARG A 78 9.81 -11.05 8.53
C ARG A 78 9.16 -9.67 8.63
N THR A 79 9.02 -9.15 9.84
CA THR A 79 8.62 -7.76 10.04
C THR A 79 9.80 -6.81 9.83
N PRO A 80 9.60 -5.60 9.29
CA PRO A 80 10.64 -4.57 9.28
C PRO A 80 10.98 -4.19 10.74
N THR A 81 12.28 -4.17 11.05
CA THR A 81 12.84 -3.85 12.38
C THR A 81 13.57 -2.52 12.38
#